data_AF-A0A8R7TZ45-F1
#
_entry.id   AF-A0A8R7TZ45-F1
#
_cell.length_a   1.000
_cell.length_b   1.000
_cell.length_c   1.000
_cell.angle_alpha   90.00
_cell.angle_beta   90.00
_cell.angle_gamma   90.00
#
_symmetry.space_group_name_H-M   'P 1'
#
loop_
_entity.id
_entity.type
_entity.pdbx_description
1 polymer ?
#
loop_
_entity_poly.entity_id
_entity_poly.type
_entity_poly.pdbx_seq_one_letter_code
_entity_poly.pdbx_strand_id
1 'polypeptide(L)'
;MEEKPAIGLGSLVSSLRVVYKSGRTKDLSWRRSQLKGLIRLLTEKEEEIFDALHDDLGKHRTESFRDEVGVLVKSIKHTLQNLEKWAAPEKAPTPLVSFPATALVLPEPLGVVLIFSCWNLPIDQCSPLASKKRISPLVPA
;
A
#
# COMPACT_ATOMS: atom_id res chain seq x y z
N MET A 1 13.96 -8.29 -28.03
CA MET A 1 13.96 -8.40 -26.55
C MET A 1 14.98 -7.38 -26.06
N GLU A 2 14.50 -6.25 -25.57
CA GLU A 2 15.36 -5.16 -25.10
C GLU A 2 15.69 -5.44 -23.63
N GLU A 3 16.93 -5.85 -23.36
CA GLU A 3 17.41 -6.04 -21.98
C GLU A 3 17.37 -4.69 -21.27
N LYS A 4 16.46 -4.56 -20.30
CA LYS A 4 16.44 -3.43 -19.38
C LYS A 4 17.74 -3.45 -18.56
N PRO A 5 18.45 -2.32 -18.43
CA PRO A 5 19.64 -2.26 -17.60
C PRO A 5 19.29 -2.70 -16.19
N ALA A 6 20.00 -3.70 -15.67
CA ALA A 6 19.79 -4.22 -14.33
C ALA A 6 20.20 -3.14 -13.31
N ILE A 7 19.21 -2.33 -12.89
CA ILE A 7 19.37 -1.38 -11.78
C ILE A 7 19.71 -2.22 -10.55
N GLY A 8 20.96 -2.14 -10.08
CA GLY A 8 21.41 -2.88 -8.91
C GLY A 8 20.53 -2.54 -7.70
N LEU A 9 20.15 -3.55 -6.91
CA LEU A 9 19.19 -3.42 -5.80
C LEU A 9 19.51 -2.24 -4.87
N GLY A 10 20.79 -2.03 -4.54
CA GLY A 10 21.22 -0.91 -3.70
C GLY A 10 20.91 0.47 -4.31
N SER A 11 21.04 0.62 -5.63
CA SER A 11 20.74 1.86 -6.35
C SER A 11 19.23 2.12 -6.44
N LEU A 12 18.43 1.06 -6.62
CA LEU A 12 16.96 1.15 -6.60
C LEU A 12 16.45 1.60 -5.23
N VAL A 13 16.88 0.92 -4.17
CA VAL A 13 16.48 1.26 -2.79
C VAL A 13 16.91 2.68 -2.43
N SER A 14 18.11 3.09 -2.83
CA SER A 14 18.60 4.45 -2.60
C SER A 14 17.71 5.49 -3.29
N SER A 15 17.30 5.23 -4.54
CA SER A 15 16.39 6.11 -5.29
C SER A 15 15.02 6.22 -4.64
N LEU A 16 14.44 5.10 -4.19
CA LEU A 16 13.17 5.10 -3.45
C LEU A 16 13.26 5.89 -2.14
N ARG A 17 14.38 5.78 -1.41
CA ARG A 17 14.62 6.55 -0.19
C ARG A 17 14.72 8.05 -0.47
N VAL A 18 15.32 8.46 -1.59
CA VAL A 18 15.36 9.87 -2.01
C VAL A 18 13.94 10.39 -2.27
N VAL A 19 13.11 9.63 -2.98
CA VAL A 19 11.71 10.03 -3.24
C VAL A 19 10.91 10.13 -1.94
N TYR A 20 11.05 9.17 -1.03
CA TYR A 20 10.41 9.25 0.29
C TYR A 20 10.86 10.49 1.09
N LYS A 21 12.18 10.74 1.16
CA LYS A 21 12.75 11.88 1.86
C LYS A 21 12.34 13.24 1.29
N SER A 22 11.98 13.31 0.00
CA SER A 22 11.46 14.54 -0.59
C SER A 22 10.08 14.96 -0.05
N GLY A 23 9.40 14.10 0.72
CA GLY A 23 8.08 14.37 1.29
C GLY A 23 6.93 14.18 0.30
N ARG A 24 7.21 13.93 -0.99
CA ARG A 24 6.20 13.69 -2.04
C ARG A 24 5.18 12.61 -1.67
N THR A 25 5.60 11.58 -0.95
CA THR A 25 4.73 10.46 -0.54
C THR A 25 3.86 10.77 0.68
N LYS A 26 4.08 11.90 1.38
CA LYS A 26 3.20 12.37 2.47
C LYS A 26 1.87 12.92 1.93
N ASP A 27 1.89 13.50 0.73
CA ASP A 27 0.71 14.11 0.13
C ASP A 27 -0.39 13.09 -0.21
N LEU A 28 -1.62 13.37 0.26
CA LEU A 28 -2.75 12.47 0.06
C LEU A 28 -3.24 12.42 -1.39
N SER A 29 -3.12 13.53 -2.12
CA SER A 29 -3.49 13.56 -3.55
C SER A 29 -2.56 12.69 -4.37
N TRP A 30 -1.26 12.69 -4.04
CA TRP A 30 -0.27 11.82 -4.63
C TRP A 30 -0.60 10.35 -4.34
N ARG A 31 -0.86 9.96 -3.09
CA ARG A 31 -1.26 8.58 -2.75
C ARG A 31 -2.52 8.15 -3.50
N ARG A 32 -3.54 9.02 -3.56
CA ARG A 32 -4.77 8.79 -4.31
C ARG A 32 -4.50 8.58 -5.80
N SER A 33 -3.58 9.34 -6.39
CA SER A 33 -3.17 9.17 -7.79
C SER A 33 -2.52 7.81 -8.05
N GLN A 34 -1.66 7.34 -7.13
CA GLN A 34 -1.00 6.03 -7.26
C GLN A 34 -2.01 4.88 -7.14
N LEU A 35 -2.94 4.95 -6.18
CA LEU A 35 -4.00 3.95 -6.02
C LEU A 35 -4.91 3.88 -7.26
N LYS A 36 -5.27 5.03 -7.85
CA LYS A 36 -6.01 5.05 -9.13
C LYS A 36 -5.17 4.48 -10.28
N GLY A 37 -3.86 4.76 -10.29
CA GLY A 37 -2.92 4.18 -11.25
C GLY A 37 -2.85 2.65 -11.16
N LEU A 38 -2.91 2.08 -9.96
CA LEU A 38 -2.98 0.62 -9.77
C LEU A 38 -4.27 0.03 -10.33
N ILE A 39 -5.43 0.66 -10.07
CA ILE A 39 -6.69 0.21 -10.70
C ILE A 39 -6.57 0.24 -12.22
N ARG A 40 -6.03 1.33 -12.76
CA ARG A 40 -5.83 1.48 -14.21
C ARG A 40 -4.93 0.38 -14.77
N LEU A 41 -3.80 0.10 -14.11
CA LEU A 41 -2.89 -0.98 -14.50
C LEU A 41 -3.61 -2.33 -14.55
N LEU A 42 -4.37 -2.66 -13.50
CA LEU A 42 -5.11 -3.92 -13.41
C LEU A 42 -6.17 -4.05 -14.50
N THR A 43 -6.82 -2.95 -14.90
CA THR A 43 -7.83 -2.95 -15.96
C THR A 43 -7.22 -2.96 -17.36
N GLU A 44 -6.17 -2.17 -17.61
CA GLU A 44 -5.52 -2.10 -18.93
C GLU A 44 -4.72 -3.35 -19.26
N LYS A 45 -4.23 -4.05 -18.24
CA LYS A 45 -3.38 -5.24 -18.36
C LYS A 45 -4.06 -6.53 -17.88
N GLU A 46 -5.38 -6.52 -17.78
CA GLU A 46 -6.17 -7.63 -17.24
C GLU A 46 -5.88 -8.96 -17.97
N GLU A 47 -5.88 -8.92 -19.30
CA GLU A 47 -5.60 -10.07 -20.16
C GLU A 47 -4.19 -10.64 -19.93
N GLU A 48 -3.16 -9.77 -19.99
CA GLU A 48 -1.76 -10.15 -19.76
C GLU A 48 -1.55 -10.74 -18.34
N ILE A 49 -2.28 -10.23 -17.36
CA ILE A 49 -2.26 -10.75 -15.98
C ILE A 49 -2.87 -12.16 -15.92
N PHE A 50 -4.01 -12.37 -16.57
CA PHE A 50 -4.66 -13.69 -16.54
C PHE A 50 -3.87 -14.75 -17.28
N ASP A 51 -3.26 -14.39 -18.41
CA ASP A 51 -2.43 -15.30 -19.17
C ASP A 51 -1.20 -15.71 -18.34
N ALA A 52 -0.54 -14.76 -17.65
CA ALA A 52 0.57 -15.07 -16.73
C ALA A 52 0.14 -15.97 -15.56
N LEU A 53 -1.03 -15.71 -14.95
CA LEU A 53 -1.57 -16.56 -13.88
C LEU A 53 -1.96 -17.96 -14.38
N HIS A 54 -2.38 -18.07 -15.63
CA HIS A 54 -2.66 -19.37 -16.24
C HIS A 54 -1.37 -20.13 -16.50
N ASP A 55 -0.33 -19.47 -17.01
CA ASP A 55 0.96 -20.10 -17.28
C ASP A 55 1.66 -20.57 -16.00
N ASP A 56 1.62 -19.77 -14.93
CA ASP A 56 2.29 -20.08 -13.67
C ASP A 56 1.50 -21.08 -12.80
N LEU A 57 0.16 -20.95 -12.76
CA LEU A 57 -0.68 -21.66 -11.78
C LEU A 57 -1.80 -22.50 -12.41
N GLY A 58 -2.00 -22.44 -13.72
CA GLY A 58 -3.08 -23.13 -14.43
C GLY A 58 -4.48 -22.58 -14.13
N LYS A 59 -4.58 -21.40 -13.48
CA LYS A 59 -5.87 -20.84 -13.05
C LYS A 59 -6.74 -20.47 -14.24
N HIS A 60 -8.04 -20.71 -14.13
CA HIS A 60 -9.01 -20.20 -15.10
C HIS A 60 -9.24 -18.70 -14.87
N ARG A 61 -9.53 -17.93 -15.94
CA ARG A 61 -9.75 -16.47 -15.88
C ARG A 61 -10.72 -16.04 -14.77
N THR A 62 -11.84 -16.73 -14.64
CA THR A 62 -12.84 -16.44 -13.60
C THR A 62 -12.28 -16.62 -12.18
N GLU A 63 -11.44 -17.64 -11.98
CA GLU A 63 -10.79 -17.90 -10.70
C GLU A 63 -9.73 -16.84 -10.41
N SER A 64 -8.87 -16.54 -11.39
CA SER A 64 -7.88 -15.46 -11.32
C SER A 64 -8.50 -14.11 -10.97
N PHE A 65 -9.64 -13.77 -11.58
CA PHE A 65 -10.37 -12.56 -11.23
C PHE A 65 -10.97 -12.63 -9.82
N ARG A 66 -11.64 -13.74 -9.47
CA ARG A 66 -12.34 -13.87 -8.18
C ARG A 66 -11.36 -13.80 -7.00
N ASP A 67 -10.22 -14.46 -7.12
CA ASP A 67 -9.31 -14.72 -6.00
C ASP A 67 -8.16 -13.72 -5.92
N GLU A 68 -7.82 -13.03 -7.01
CA GLU A 68 -6.69 -12.10 -7.04
C GLU A 68 -7.09 -10.70 -7.50
N VAL A 69 -7.42 -10.52 -8.78
CA VAL A 69 -7.60 -9.18 -9.36
C VAL A 69 -8.80 -8.45 -8.74
N GLY A 70 -9.94 -9.12 -8.60
CA GLY A 70 -11.15 -8.55 -8.01
C GLY A 70 -10.99 -8.20 -6.53
N VAL A 71 -10.29 -9.05 -5.77
CA VAL A 71 -9.97 -8.80 -4.35
C VAL A 71 -9.09 -7.57 -4.21
N LEU A 72 -8.03 -7.49 -5.02
CA LEU A 72 -7.11 -6.36 -5.04
C LEU A 72 -7.82 -5.05 -5.41
N VAL A 73 -8.63 -5.04 -6.48
CA VAL A 73 -9.42 -3.87 -6.89
C VAL A 73 -10.36 -3.43 -5.77
N LYS A 74 -11.03 -4.38 -5.09
CA LYS A 74 -11.90 -4.08 -3.95
C LYS A 74 -11.12 -3.46 -2.79
N SER A 75 -9.95 -4.00 -2.46
CA SER A 75 -9.06 -3.45 -1.42
C SER A 75 -8.60 -2.02 -1.75
N ILE A 76 -8.20 -1.76 -2.99
CA ILE A 76 -7.77 -0.43 -3.43
C ILE A 76 -8.94 0.56 -3.35
N LYS A 77 -10.15 0.17 -3.79
CA LYS A 77 -11.36 1.00 -3.68
C LYS A 77 -11.70 1.31 -2.22
N HIS A 78 -11.63 0.31 -1.34
CA HIS A 78 -11.85 0.50 0.09
C HIS A 78 -10.82 1.48 0.70
N THR A 79 -9.55 1.33 0.32
CA THR A 79 -8.47 2.23 0.73
C THR A 79 -8.74 3.66 0.25
N LEU A 80 -9.13 3.84 -1.01
CA LEU A 80 -9.46 5.17 -1.57
C LEU A 80 -10.59 5.87 -0.81
N GLN A 81 -11.61 5.13 -0.39
CA GLN A 81 -12.75 5.64 0.37
C GLN A 81 -12.36 6.08 1.80
N ASN A 82 -11.38 5.41 2.41
CA ASN A 82 -11.02 5.65 3.81
C ASN A 82 -9.68 6.39 4.00
N LEU A 83 -8.93 6.65 2.92
CA LEU A 83 -7.58 7.21 2.97
C LEU A 83 -7.49 8.50 3.80
N GLU A 84 -8.40 9.44 3.58
CA GLU A 84 -8.42 10.73 4.31
C GLU A 84 -8.72 10.52 5.79
N LYS A 85 -9.69 9.67 6.11
CA LYS A 85 -10.05 9.31 7.48
C LYS A 85 -8.88 8.65 8.22
N TRP A 86 -8.13 7.78 7.55
CA TRP A 86 -6.99 7.08 8.15
C TRP A 86 -5.75 7.95 8.30
N ALA A 87 -5.61 9.02 7.51
CA ALA A 87 -4.51 9.97 7.61
C ALA A 87 -4.80 11.14 8.56
N ALA A 88 -6.06 11.33 8.97
CA ALA A 88 -6.45 12.43 9.85
C ALA A 88 -5.85 12.28 11.26
N PRO A 89 -5.47 13.38 11.93
CA PRO A 89 -5.08 13.35 13.34
C PRO A 89 -6.23 12.90 14.24
N GLU A 90 -5.92 12.11 15.27
CA GLU A 90 -6.90 11.63 16.24
C GLU A 90 -6.56 12.09 17.66
N LYS A 91 -7.56 12.51 18.43
CA LYS A 91 -7.34 12.90 19.82
C LYS A 91 -7.00 11.68 20.67
N ALA A 92 -5.92 11.79 21.45
CA ALA A 92 -5.56 10.82 22.46
C ALA A 92 -6.11 11.23 23.83
N PRO A 93 -6.49 10.26 24.69
CA PRO A 93 -6.86 10.56 26.07
C PRO A 93 -5.69 11.17 26.83
N THR A 94 -5.93 12.29 27.51
CA THR A 94 -4.95 13.01 28.33
C THR A 94 -5.33 12.94 29.81
N PRO A 95 -4.39 12.61 30.72
CA PRO A 95 -4.63 12.66 32.16
C PRO A 95 -5.00 14.09 32.61
N LEU A 96 -5.88 14.21 33.61
CA LEU A 96 -6.33 15.52 34.14
C LEU A 96 -5.19 16.40 34.64
N VAL A 97 -4.10 15.80 35.16
CA VAL A 97 -2.89 16.52 35.60
C VAL A 97 -2.22 17.33 34.48
N SER A 98 -2.45 16.95 33.22
CA SER A 98 -1.90 17.65 32.05
C SER A 98 -2.78 18.80 31.54
N PHE A 99 -3.92 19.09 32.18
CA PHE A 99 -4.79 20.21 31.79
C PHE A 99 -4.02 21.54 31.92
N PRO A 100 -4.01 22.42 30.89
CA PRO A 100 -4.89 22.47 29.71
C PRO A 100 -4.31 21.86 28.42
N ALA A 101 -3.26 21.04 28.49
CA ALA A 101 -2.64 20.44 27.31
C ALA A 101 -3.57 19.43 26.61
N THR A 102 -3.36 19.25 25.30
CA THR A 102 -4.09 18.27 24.47
C THR A 102 -3.11 17.34 23.77
N ALA A 103 -3.48 16.07 23.60
CA ALA A 103 -2.67 15.08 22.89
C ALA A 103 -3.35 14.65 21.58
N LEU A 104 -2.55 14.53 20.52
CA LEU A 104 -2.96 14.09 19.19
C LEU A 104 -2.06 12.95 18.71
N VAL A 105 -2.64 11.97 18.06
CA VAL A 105 -1.93 10.92 17.31
C VAL A 105 -1.97 11.29 15.84
N LEU A 106 -0.78 11.49 15.26
CA LEU A 106 -0.63 11.80 13.84
C LEU A 106 -0.08 10.57 13.10
N PRO A 107 -0.84 9.96 12.18
CA PRO A 107 -0.36 8.85 11.36
C PRO A 107 0.68 9.33 10.34
N GLU A 108 1.93 8.86 10.46
CA GLU A 108 3.01 9.17 9.52
C GLU A 108 3.53 7.92 8.78
N PRO A 109 3.95 8.04 7.51
CA PRO A 109 4.50 6.92 6.76
C PRO A 109 5.89 6.52 7.29
N LEU A 110 6.11 5.23 7.52
CA LEU A 110 7.36 4.71 8.11
C LEU A 110 8.60 4.89 7.23
N GLY A 111 8.45 4.87 5.90
CA GLY A 111 9.60 4.87 4.99
C GLY A 111 9.39 4.05 3.74
N VAL A 112 10.49 3.49 3.24
CA VAL A 112 10.50 2.49 2.18
C VAL A 112 10.22 1.13 2.80
N VAL A 113 9.17 0.47 2.32
CA VAL A 113 8.71 -0.84 2.82
C VAL A 113 9.04 -1.91 1.79
N LEU A 114 9.57 -3.04 2.26
CA LEU A 114 9.78 -4.23 1.47
C LEU A 114 8.58 -5.17 1.65
N ILE A 115 7.98 -5.59 0.54
CA ILE A 115 6.86 -6.53 0.51
C ILE A 115 7.35 -7.80 -0.18
N PHE A 116 7.23 -8.94 0.51
CA PHE A 116 7.44 -10.25 -0.08
C PHE A 116 6.07 -10.86 -0.36
N SER A 117 5.84 -11.32 -1.59
CA SER A 117 4.64 -12.08 -1.96
C SER A 117 4.94 -13.57 -2.00
N CYS A 118 3.94 -14.38 -1.65
CA CYS A 118 3.95 -15.83 -1.86
C CYS A 118 3.49 -16.18 -3.29
N TRP A 119 3.95 -17.33 -3.78
CA TRP A 119 3.75 -17.81 -5.15
C TRP A 119 2.30 -18.18 -5.50
N ASN A 120 1.46 -18.51 -4.50
CA ASN A 120 0.10 -19.02 -4.72
C ASN A 120 -0.94 -17.93 -4.99
N LEU A 121 -0.64 -16.69 -4.59
CA LEU A 121 -1.46 -15.49 -4.78
C LEU A 121 -0.52 -14.31 -5.07
N PRO A 122 0.20 -14.34 -6.20
CA PRO A 122 1.26 -13.38 -6.48
C PRO A 122 0.75 -11.94 -6.56
N ILE A 123 -0.50 -11.74 -6.98
CA ILE A 123 -1.06 -10.40 -7.22
C ILE A 123 -1.78 -9.86 -5.98
N ASP A 124 -2.58 -10.67 -5.30
CA ASP A 124 -3.36 -10.22 -4.13
C ASP A 124 -2.47 -9.68 -2.99
N GLN A 125 -1.33 -10.33 -2.73
CA GLN A 125 -0.42 -9.94 -1.65
C GLN A 125 0.29 -8.60 -1.88
N CYS A 126 0.23 -8.05 -3.09
CA CYS A 126 0.68 -6.69 -3.38
C CYS A 126 -0.36 -5.62 -3.00
N SER A 127 -1.49 -6.02 -2.42
CA SER A 127 -2.50 -5.11 -1.89
C SER A 127 -1.89 -4.11 -0.93
N PRO A 128 -2.21 -2.80 -1.07
CA PRO A 128 -1.78 -1.81 -0.10
C PRO A 128 -2.34 -2.24 1.27
N LEU A 129 -1.45 -2.66 2.16
CA LEU A 129 -1.71 -2.96 3.57
C LEU A 129 -2.11 -1.67 4.31
N ALA A 130 -3.22 -1.06 3.91
CA ALA A 130 -3.85 0.06 4.59
C ALA A 130 -4.83 -0.50 5.63
N SER A 131 -4.29 -1.29 6.56
CA SER A 131 -4.98 -1.61 7.80
C SER A 131 -4.55 -0.58 8.81
N LYS A 132 -5.52 0.12 9.42
CA LYS A 132 -5.28 0.94 10.61
C LYS A 132 -4.91 0.00 11.76
N LYS A 133 -3.68 -0.52 11.77
CA LYS A 133 -3.11 -1.17 12.94
C LYS A 133 -2.90 -0.06 13.97
N ARG A 134 -3.78 -0.02 14.96
CA ARG A 134 -3.55 0.73 16.19
C ARG A 134 -2.28 0.15 16.80
N ILE A 135 -1.14 0.79 16.55
CA ILE A 135 0.06 0.54 17.36
C ILE A 135 -0.30 1.17 18.70
N SER A 136 -0.78 0.33 19.63
CA SER A 136 -0.94 0.73 21.02
C SER A 136 0.40 1.29 21.47
N PRO A 137 0.48 2.53 21.99
CA PRO A 137 1.71 2.95 22.63
C PRO A 137 1.94 1.97 23.78
N LEU A 138 3.06 1.24 23.72
CA LEU A 138 3.63 0.61 24.90
C LEU A 138 4.00 1.78 25.82
N VAL A 139 3.06 2.17 26.68
CA VAL A 139 3.36 3.02 27.83
C VAL A 139 3.97 2.05 28.86
N PRO A 140 5.27 2.12 29.16
CA PRO A 140 5.78 1.46 30.35
C PRO A 140 5.12 2.13 31.56
N ALA A 141 4.53 1.30 32.42
CA ALA A 141 4.01 1.70 33.72
C ALA A 141 5.15 2.20 34.64
#